data_AF-V4RMT4-F1
#
_entry.id   AF-V4RMT4-F1
#
_cell.length_a   1.000
_cell.length_b   1.000
_cell.length_c   1.000
_cell.angle_alpha   90.00
_cell.angle_beta   90.00
_cell.angle_gamma   90.00
#
_symmetry.space_group_name_H-M   'P 1'
#
loop_
_entity.id
_entity.type
_entity.pdbx_description
1 polymer ?
#
loop_
_entity_poly.entity_id
_entity_poly.type
_entity_poly.pdbx_seq_one_letter_code
_entity_poly.pdbx_strand_id
1 'polypeptide(L)'
;MTATAFCLTGLLITRWVYSRHFPLSDLYESLIFLSWSFSIIHKIFDFKNNQNHLSAITAPSAFFTQGFATSGFLTKMHQSRILVPALQVQWSQVIQQLDRWSYRIISLGFIFLTTGILSGAVWANEAWGSYWNWDPKETWAFITWTIFGIYLHTRTNTKWEGVNSAIVASMGFFIIWICYFGVNLLGIGLHSYGSFN
;
A
#
# COMPACT_ATOMS: atom_id res chain seq x y z
N MET A 1 6.02 -6.15 24.71
CA MET A 1 5.87 -5.51 23.38
C MET A 1 5.50 -4.03 23.46
N THR A 2 4.81 -3.56 24.51
CA THR A 2 4.47 -2.14 24.69
C THR A 2 5.69 -1.26 24.96
N ALA A 3 6.59 -1.69 25.86
CA ALA A 3 7.85 -0.96 26.13
C ALA A 3 8.81 -0.94 24.92
N THR A 4 8.83 -2.02 24.14
CA THR A 4 9.66 -2.12 22.93
C THR A 4 9.15 -1.19 21.83
N ALA A 5 7.83 -1.07 21.65
CA ALA A 5 7.25 -0.12 20.70
C ALA A 5 7.66 1.33 21.02
N PHE A 6 7.61 1.71 22.29
CA PHE A 6 7.95 3.06 22.74
C PHE A 6 9.46 3.35 22.60
N CYS A 7 10.31 2.37 22.90
CA CYS A 7 11.75 2.49 22.69
C CYS A 7 12.11 2.63 21.20
N LEU A 8 11.49 1.82 20.33
CA LEU A 8 11.68 1.88 18.88
C LEU A 8 11.20 3.21 18.29
N THR A 9 10.09 3.77 18.78
CA THR A 9 9.66 5.12 18.37
C THR A 9 10.72 6.16 18.69
N GLY A 10 11.30 6.13 19.90
CA GLY A 10 12.34 7.07 20.30
C GLY A 10 13.62 6.93 19.46
N LEU A 11 14.01 5.70 19.14
CA LEU A 11 15.19 5.42 18.32
C LEU A 11 15.00 5.90 16.87
N LEU A 12 13.83 5.69 16.27
CA LEU A 12 13.52 6.18 14.93
C LEU A 12 13.45 7.71 14.87
N ILE A 13 12.87 8.36 15.89
CA ILE A 13 12.79 9.83 15.97
C ILE A 13 14.19 10.45 16.12
N THR A 14 15.01 9.93 17.04
CA THR A 14 16.38 10.43 17.24
C THR A 14 17.24 10.26 15.99
N ARG A 15 17.10 9.12 15.30
CA ARG A 15 17.74 8.86 13.99
C ARG A 15 17.28 9.81 12.91
N TRP A 16 15.97 10.05 12.78
CA TRP A 16 15.45 10.96 11.75
C TRP A 16 15.98 12.38 11.95
N VAL A 17 16.01 12.86 13.20
CA VAL A 17 16.55 14.18 13.55
C VAL A 17 18.05 14.26 13.26
N TYR A 18 18.83 13.23 13.62
CA TYR A 18 20.29 13.21 13.42
C TYR A 18 20.69 13.07 11.95
N SER A 19 20.07 12.14 11.23
CA SER A 19 20.46 11.77 9.87
C SER A 19 19.87 12.69 8.80
N ARG A 20 18.91 13.55 9.14
CA ARG A 20 18.17 14.46 8.22
C ARG A 20 17.52 13.77 7.01
N HIS A 21 17.47 12.45 6.99
CA HIS A 21 16.74 11.64 6.02
C HIS A 21 15.78 10.72 6.75
N PHE A 22 14.72 10.31 6.05
CA PHE A 22 13.78 9.34 6.59
C PHE A 22 14.50 8.01 6.90
N PRO A 23 14.21 7.33 8.03
CA PRO A 23 14.92 6.14 8.49
C PRO A 23 14.49 4.88 7.69
N LEU A 24 14.72 4.91 6.39
CA LEU A 24 14.57 3.80 5.44
C LEU A 24 15.77 3.72 4.48
N SER A 25 16.86 4.42 4.81
CA SER A 25 17.98 4.62 3.89
C SER A 25 18.82 3.35 3.71
N ASP A 26 18.89 2.52 4.75
CA ASP A 26 19.64 1.27 4.74
C ASP A 26 18.75 0.08 5.20
N LEU A 27 19.28 -1.13 4.97
CA LEU A 27 18.60 -2.37 5.31
C LEU A 27 18.36 -2.50 6.83
N TYR A 28 19.22 -1.91 7.64
CA TYR A 28 19.11 -1.95 9.09
C TYR A 28 17.97 -1.04 9.60
N GLU A 29 17.91 0.20 9.14
CA GLU A 29 16.88 1.19 9.41
C GLU A 29 15.50 0.70 8.95
N SER A 30 15.42 0.11 7.75
CA SER A 30 14.18 -0.48 7.24
C SER A 30 13.69 -1.68 8.06
N LEU A 31 14.59 -2.50 8.62
CA LEU A 31 14.22 -3.60 9.53
C LEU A 31 13.75 -3.09 10.90
N ILE A 32 14.37 -2.04 11.43
CA ILE A 32 13.88 -1.38 12.65
C ILE A 32 12.49 -0.79 12.42
N PHE A 33 12.27 -0.14 11.27
CA PHE A 33 10.98 0.40 10.88
C PHE A 33 9.91 -0.70 10.71
N LEU A 34 10.29 -1.84 10.12
CA LEU A 34 9.41 -3.01 9.98
C LEU A 34 9.05 -3.63 11.34
N SER A 35 10.01 -3.75 12.25
CA SER A 35 9.74 -4.26 13.60
C SER A 35 8.81 -3.33 14.37
N TRP A 36 9.00 -2.01 14.22
CA TRP A 36 8.13 -0.99 14.78
C TRP A 36 6.69 -1.09 14.24
N SER A 37 6.51 -1.27 12.92
CA SER A 37 5.18 -1.37 12.32
C SER A 37 4.42 -2.62 12.79
N PHE A 38 5.07 -3.79 12.86
CA PHE A 38 4.45 -4.99 13.42
C PHE A 38 4.06 -4.81 14.90
N SER A 39 4.88 -4.12 15.69
CA SER A 39 4.58 -3.86 17.10
C SER A 39 3.38 -2.91 17.28
N ILE A 40 3.17 -1.95 16.38
CA ILE A 40 1.99 -1.08 16.39
C ILE A 40 0.74 -1.85 15.96
N ILE A 41 0.83 -2.63 14.88
CA ILE A 41 -0.29 -3.44 14.38
C ILE A 41 -0.77 -4.40 15.46
N HIS A 42 0.16 -5.07 16.15
CA HIS A 42 -0.15 -5.95 17.27
C HIS A 42 -0.93 -5.21 18.37
N LYS A 43 -0.49 -4.01 18.77
CA LYS A 43 -1.17 -3.21 19.81
C LYS A 43 -2.57 -2.72 19.39
N ILE A 44 -2.74 -2.32 18.13
CA ILE A 44 -4.04 -1.87 17.61
C ILE A 44 -5.05 -3.03 17.64
N PHE A 45 -4.60 -4.24 17.32
CA PHE A 45 -5.44 -5.45 17.37
C PHE A 45 -5.76 -5.89 18.79
N ASP A 46 -4.79 -5.88 19.70
CA ASP A 46 -4.99 -6.25 21.10
C ASP A 46 -5.94 -5.29 21.83
N PHE A 47 -5.96 -4.01 21.44
CA PHE A 47 -6.88 -3.03 22.00
C PHE A 47 -8.33 -3.21 21.51
N LYS A 48 -8.54 -3.76 20.31
CA LYS A 48 -9.85 -3.78 19.65
C LYS A 48 -10.61 -5.10 19.79
N ASN A 49 -9.94 -6.21 20.07
CA ASN A 49 -10.58 -7.52 20.15
C ASN A 49 -9.91 -8.41 21.21
N ASN A 50 -10.71 -9.13 22.00
CA ASN A 50 -10.23 -9.98 23.11
C ASN A 50 -10.03 -11.45 22.67
N GLN A 51 -10.31 -11.79 21.41
CA GLN A 51 -10.26 -13.14 20.83
C GLN A 51 -9.42 -13.12 19.54
N ASN A 52 -8.10 -13.34 19.63
CA ASN A 52 -7.17 -12.90 18.58
C ASN A 52 -6.36 -14.04 17.92
N HIS A 53 -6.85 -14.55 16.78
CA HIS A 53 -6.03 -15.38 15.87
C HIS A 53 -4.94 -14.56 15.14
N LEU A 54 -5.16 -13.25 14.93
CA LEU A 54 -4.21 -12.36 14.24
C LEU A 54 -3.06 -11.89 15.16
N SER A 55 -3.27 -11.83 16.47
CA SER A 55 -2.17 -11.56 17.42
C SER A 55 -1.17 -12.72 17.45
N ALA A 56 -1.65 -13.96 17.23
CA ALA A 56 -0.82 -15.16 17.12
C ALA A 56 0.10 -15.17 15.89
N ILE A 57 -0.25 -14.43 14.82
CA ILE A 57 0.60 -14.29 13.62
C ILE A 57 1.56 -13.10 13.78
N THR A 58 1.07 -11.98 14.33
CA THR A 58 1.87 -10.76 14.46
C THR A 58 2.95 -10.87 15.54
N ALA A 59 2.71 -11.58 16.64
CA ALA A 59 3.69 -11.71 17.72
C ALA A 59 4.98 -12.46 17.31
N PRO A 60 4.94 -13.63 16.65
CA PRO A 60 6.14 -14.30 16.15
C PRO A 60 6.89 -13.48 15.10
N SER A 61 6.16 -12.79 14.22
CA SER A 61 6.77 -11.95 13.17
C SER A 61 7.52 -10.74 13.74
N ALA A 62 6.96 -10.09 14.77
CA ALA A 62 7.61 -8.99 15.49
C ALA A 62 8.85 -9.47 16.25
N PHE A 63 8.77 -10.64 16.89
CA PHE A 63 9.90 -11.22 17.62
C PHE A 63 11.04 -11.61 16.67
N PHE A 64 10.72 -12.23 15.53
CA PHE A 64 11.72 -12.65 14.54
C PHE A 64 12.41 -11.45 13.89
N THR A 65 11.64 -10.44 13.48
CA THR A 65 12.21 -9.20 12.91
C THR A 65 13.07 -8.45 13.93
N GLN A 66 12.67 -8.39 15.20
CA GLN A 66 13.47 -7.78 16.27
C GLN A 66 14.76 -8.58 16.57
N GLY A 67 14.67 -9.91 16.62
CA GLY A 67 15.81 -10.79 16.83
C GLY A 67 16.83 -10.66 15.70
N PHE A 68 16.36 -10.60 14.45
CA PHE A 68 17.21 -10.39 13.29
C PHE A 68 17.82 -8.99 13.25
N ALA A 69 17.04 -7.94 13.56
CA ALA A 69 17.51 -6.55 13.65
C ALA A 69 18.62 -6.37 14.70
N THR A 70 18.55 -7.12 15.80
CA THR A 70 19.51 -7.04 16.93
C THR A 70 20.68 -8.01 16.76
N SER A 71 20.57 -8.99 15.86
CA SER A 71 21.67 -9.88 15.54
C SER A 71 22.82 -9.06 14.95
N GLY A 72 24.02 -9.18 15.51
CA GLY A 72 25.23 -8.45 15.09
C GLY A 72 25.69 -8.73 13.64
N PHE A 73 24.90 -9.46 12.87
CA PHE A 73 25.06 -9.65 11.43
C PHE A 73 24.79 -8.35 10.65
N LEU A 74 23.77 -7.56 11.03
CA LEU A 74 23.39 -6.34 10.31
C LEU A 74 24.29 -5.13 10.63
N THR A 75 24.89 -5.10 11.82
CA THR A 75 25.84 -4.04 12.20
C THR A 75 27.08 -4.02 11.30
N LYS A 76 27.44 -5.17 10.70
CA LYS A 76 28.48 -5.23 9.66
C LYS A 76 28.05 -4.60 8.33
N MET A 77 26.76 -4.64 7.99
CA MET A 77 26.23 -4.03 6.76
C MET A 77 26.01 -2.51 6.89
N HIS A 78 25.88 -1.98 8.11
CA HIS A 78 25.85 -0.53 8.37
C HIS A 78 27.14 0.19 7.91
N GLN A 79 28.25 -0.53 7.74
CA GLN A 79 29.55 0.02 7.34
C GLN A 79 29.66 0.27 5.82
N SER A 80 28.84 -0.37 4.97
CA SER A 80 28.94 -0.23 3.51
C SER A 80 28.18 0.99 3.00
N ARG A 81 28.70 2.19 3.31
CA ARG A 81 28.13 3.48 2.87
C ARG A 81 28.32 3.82 1.39
N ILE A 82 28.99 2.96 0.62
CA ILE A 82 29.15 3.14 -0.81
C ILE A 82 28.55 1.91 -1.47
N LEU A 83 27.30 2.04 -1.97
CA LEU A 83 26.78 1.06 -2.91
C LEU A 83 27.82 0.94 -4.02
N VAL A 84 28.37 -0.26 -4.21
CA VAL A 84 29.24 -0.55 -5.34
C VAL A 84 28.52 -0.04 -6.60
N PRO A 85 29.17 0.72 -7.50
CA PRO A 85 28.50 1.32 -8.66
C PRO A 85 27.66 0.34 -9.48
N ALA A 86 28.09 -0.93 -9.54
CA ALA A 86 27.34 -2.03 -10.16
C ALA A 86 25.96 -2.29 -9.50
N LEU A 87 25.86 -2.19 -8.18
CA LEU A 87 24.61 -2.34 -7.45
C LEU A 87 23.65 -1.20 -7.75
N GLN A 88 24.14 0.04 -7.82
CA GLN A 88 23.32 1.23 -8.13
C GLN A 88 22.71 1.15 -9.55
N VAL A 89 23.50 0.70 -10.53
CA VAL A 89 23.00 0.47 -11.89
C VAL A 89 21.94 -0.63 -11.90
N GLN A 90 22.17 -1.74 -11.18
CA GLN A 90 21.18 -2.82 -11.08
C GLN A 90 19.85 -2.35 -10.47
N TRP A 91 19.89 -1.56 -9.40
CA TRP A 91 18.67 -0.99 -8.79
C TRP A 91 17.93 -0.06 -9.75
N SER A 92 18.65 0.79 -10.48
CA SER A 92 18.03 1.69 -11.46
C SER A 92 17.30 0.90 -12.57
N GLN A 93 17.87 -0.21 -13.03
CA GLN A 93 17.26 -1.08 -14.03
C GLN A 93 16.01 -1.78 -13.48
N VAL A 94 16.06 -2.25 -12.24
CA VAL A 94 14.90 -2.87 -11.57
C VAL A 94 13.77 -1.86 -11.40
N ILE A 95 14.05 -0.64 -10.95
CA ILE A 95 13.04 0.43 -10.79
C ILE A 95 12.38 0.74 -12.13
N GLN A 96 13.17 0.90 -13.20
CA GLN A 96 12.62 1.13 -14.54
C GLN A 96 11.79 -0.05 -15.06
N GLN A 97 12.19 -1.28 -14.74
CA GLN A 97 11.44 -2.47 -15.13
C GLN A 97 10.10 -2.55 -14.39
N LEU A 98 10.09 -2.30 -13.08
CA LEU A 98 8.88 -2.24 -12.27
C LEU A 98 7.93 -1.15 -12.76
N ASP A 99 8.45 0.02 -13.10
CA ASP A 99 7.66 1.13 -13.66
C ASP A 99 7.00 0.74 -15.00
N ARG A 100 7.73 0.06 -15.89
CA ARG A 100 7.17 -0.49 -17.14
C ARG A 100 6.08 -1.54 -16.89
N TRP A 101 6.28 -2.44 -15.93
CA TRP A 101 5.27 -3.44 -15.56
C TRP A 101 4.03 -2.78 -14.97
N SER A 102 4.21 -1.80 -14.08
CA SER A 102 3.12 -1.02 -13.47
C SER A 102 2.24 -0.38 -14.54
N TYR A 103 2.85 0.30 -15.53
CA TYR A 103 2.13 0.88 -16.65
C TYR A 103 1.28 -0.15 -17.42
N ARG A 104 1.84 -1.33 -17.71
CA ARG A 104 1.11 -2.40 -18.42
C ARG A 104 -0.06 -2.93 -17.60
N ILE A 105 0.15 -3.18 -16.31
CA ILE A 105 -0.89 -3.71 -15.41
C ILE A 105 -2.02 -2.69 -15.24
N ILE A 106 -1.69 -1.41 -15.00
CA ILE A 106 -2.71 -0.35 -14.85
C ILE A 106 -3.47 -0.13 -16.17
N SER A 107 -2.79 -0.20 -17.32
CA SER A 107 -3.45 -0.12 -18.64
C SER A 107 -4.44 -1.26 -18.84
N LEU A 108 -4.05 -2.50 -18.51
CA LEU A 108 -4.95 -3.66 -18.56
C LEU A 108 -6.12 -3.49 -17.59
N GLY A 109 -5.83 -3.06 -16.35
CA GLY A 109 -6.85 -2.78 -15.34
C GLY A 109 -7.87 -1.74 -15.80
N PHE A 110 -7.44 -0.69 -16.50
CA PHE A 110 -8.33 0.33 -17.05
C PHE A 110 -9.29 -0.23 -18.11
N ILE A 111 -8.79 -1.09 -19.00
CA ILE A 111 -9.63 -1.74 -20.01
C ILE A 111 -10.68 -2.64 -19.35
N PHE A 112 -10.25 -3.50 -18.41
CA PHE A 112 -11.15 -4.39 -17.67
C PHE A 112 -12.15 -3.63 -16.81
N LEU A 113 -11.74 -2.53 -16.18
CA LEU A 113 -12.64 -1.69 -15.38
C LEU A 113 -13.68 -1.01 -16.28
N THR A 114 -13.29 -0.55 -17.46
CA THR A 114 -14.21 0.07 -18.42
C THR A 114 -15.24 -0.94 -18.93
N THR A 115 -14.81 -2.14 -19.33
CA THR A 115 -15.75 -3.19 -19.75
C THR A 115 -16.64 -3.63 -18.58
N GLY A 116 -16.09 -3.71 -17.37
CA GLY A 116 -16.82 -3.98 -16.13
C GLY A 116 -17.93 -2.96 -15.86
N ILE A 117 -17.62 -1.66 -15.88
CA ILE A 117 -18.61 -0.58 -15.68
C ILE A 117 -19.70 -0.62 -16.76
N LEU A 118 -19.32 -0.80 -18.03
CA LEU A 118 -20.30 -0.88 -19.12
C LEU A 118 -21.23 -2.09 -18.97
N SER A 119 -20.68 -3.27 -18.70
CA SER A 119 -21.47 -4.49 -18.48
C SER A 119 -22.35 -4.37 -17.23
N GLY A 120 -21.84 -3.75 -16.16
CA GLY A 120 -22.56 -3.49 -14.93
C GLY A 120 -23.73 -2.53 -15.12
N ALA A 121 -23.55 -1.46 -15.91
CA ALA A 121 -24.62 -0.53 -16.24
C ALA A 121 -25.76 -1.19 -17.02
N VAL A 122 -25.45 -2.07 -17.97
CA VAL A 122 -26.46 -2.85 -18.72
C VAL A 122 -27.22 -3.78 -17.76
N TRP A 123 -26.51 -4.48 -16.87
CA TRP A 123 -27.14 -5.34 -15.89
C TRP A 123 -27.99 -4.57 -14.86
N ALA A 124 -27.54 -3.40 -14.42
CA ALA A 124 -28.29 -2.55 -13.49
C ALA A 124 -29.62 -2.09 -14.08
N ASN A 125 -29.65 -1.80 -15.38
CA ASN A 125 -30.89 -1.45 -16.08
C ASN A 125 -31.88 -2.62 -16.12
N GLU A 126 -31.40 -3.85 -16.35
CA GLU A 126 -32.24 -5.06 -16.31
C GLU A 126 -32.74 -5.39 -14.90
N ALA A 127 -31.89 -5.21 -13.89
CA ALA A 127 -32.23 -5.58 -12.53
C ALA A 127 -33.15 -4.54 -11.86
N TRP A 128 -32.83 -3.25 -11.99
CA TRP A 128 -33.42 -2.18 -11.18
C TRP A 128 -34.05 -1.06 -12.02
N GLY A 129 -34.05 -1.17 -13.35
CA GLY A 129 -34.70 -0.22 -14.27
C GLY A 129 -33.94 1.10 -14.50
N SER A 130 -32.69 1.20 -14.04
CA SER A 130 -31.82 2.37 -14.19
C SER A 130 -30.38 1.94 -14.44
N TYR A 131 -29.69 2.61 -15.38
CA TYR A 131 -28.29 2.33 -15.73
C TYR A 131 -27.28 2.75 -14.65
N TRP A 132 -27.64 3.73 -13.81
CA TRP A 132 -26.74 4.31 -12.81
C TRP A 132 -27.55 5.01 -11.71
N ASN A 133 -27.27 4.69 -10.45
CA ASN A 133 -27.99 5.19 -9.29
C ASN A 133 -27.10 5.95 -8.28
N TRP A 134 -25.82 6.18 -8.60
CA TRP A 134 -24.87 6.88 -7.71
C TRP A 134 -24.70 6.22 -6.34
N ASP A 135 -24.95 4.91 -6.26
CA ASP A 135 -24.67 4.13 -5.06
C ASP A 135 -23.17 4.21 -4.72
N PRO A 136 -22.77 4.02 -3.45
CA PRO A 136 -21.35 4.04 -3.08
C PRO A 136 -20.48 3.17 -3.98
N LYS A 137 -20.91 1.95 -4.34
CA LYS A 137 -20.14 1.06 -5.22
C LYS A 137 -19.92 1.63 -6.61
N GLU A 138 -20.96 2.22 -7.20
CA GLU A 138 -20.90 2.84 -8.53
C GLU A 138 -20.02 4.10 -8.51
N THR A 139 -20.19 4.95 -7.49
CA THR A 139 -19.40 6.18 -7.31
C THR A 139 -17.91 5.87 -7.15
N TRP A 140 -17.55 4.87 -6.35
CA TRP A 140 -16.15 4.47 -6.17
C TRP A 140 -15.56 3.78 -7.40
N ALA A 141 -16.37 3.05 -8.18
CA ALA A 141 -15.95 2.52 -9.48
C ALA A 141 -15.63 3.66 -10.47
N PHE A 142 -16.43 4.73 -10.48
CA PHE A 142 -16.17 5.90 -11.32
C PHE A 142 -14.93 6.71 -10.87
N ILE A 143 -14.72 6.86 -9.56
CA ILE A 143 -13.54 7.52 -9.00
C ILE A 143 -12.27 6.74 -9.38
N THR A 144 -12.26 5.42 -9.21
CA THR A 144 -11.11 4.56 -9.58
C THR A 144 -10.83 4.62 -11.08
N TRP A 145 -11.88 4.59 -11.90
CA TRP A 145 -11.77 4.76 -13.35
C TRP A 145 -11.12 6.10 -13.74
N THR A 146 -11.54 7.19 -13.11
CA THR A 146 -10.98 8.53 -13.35
C THR A 146 -9.50 8.59 -12.99
N ILE A 147 -9.08 7.98 -11.87
CA ILE A 147 -7.67 7.96 -11.45
C ILE A 147 -6.80 7.18 -12.41
N PHE A 148 -7.28 6.04 -12.92
CA PHE A 148 -6.56 5.27 -13.92
C PHE A 148 -6.41 6.07 -15.22
N GLY A 149 -7.46 6.78 -15.63
CA GLY A 149 -7.41 7.72 -16.76
C GLY A 149 -6.37 8.83 -16.56
N ILE A 150 -6.35 9.47 -15.38
CA ILE A 150 -5.35 10.49 -15.03
C ILE A 150 -3.93 9.90 -15.05
N TYR A 151 -3.74 8.71 -14.47
CA TYR A 151 -2.43 8.04 -14.49
C TYR A 151 -1.93 7.82 -15.92
N LEU A 152 -2.76 7.24 -16.79
CA LEU A 152 -2.41 7.03 -18.20
C LEU A 152 -2.15 8.36 -18.91
N HIS A 153 -2.97 9.38 -18.66
CA HIS A 153 -2.79 10.72 -19.23
C HIS A 153 -1.47 11.36 -18.80
N THR A 154 -1.09 11.27 -17.52
CA THR A 154 0.21 11.76 -17.05
C THR A 154 1.38 11.01 -17.71
N ARG A 155 1.17 9.74 -18.10
CA ARG A 155 2.22 8.92 -18.72
C ARG A 155 2.40 9.17 -20.21
N THR A 156 1.35 9.57 -20.93
CA THR A 156 1.46 9.97 -22.34
C THR A 156 2.12 11.34 -22.49
N ASN A 157 2.08 12.17 -21.44
CA ASN A 157 2.69 13.50 -21.44
C ASN A 157 4.15 13.45 -20.95
N THR A 158 5.10 13.64 -21.86
CA THR A 158 6.56 13.65 -21.58
C THR A 158 7.00 14.70 -20.56
N LYS A 159 6.20 15.75 -20.30
CA LYS A 159 6.48 16.79 -19.30
C LYS A 159 6.21 16.35 -17.85
N TRP A 160 5.49 15.25 -17.64
CA TRP A 160 5.02 14.80 -16.31
C TRP A 160 5.63 13.44 -15.90
N GLU A 161 6.74 13.06 -16.53
CA GLU A 161 7.40 11.78 -16.30
C GLU A 161 8.12 11.73 -14.94
N GLY A 162 8.11 10.55 -14.32
CA GLY A 162 8.83 10.28 -13.06
C GLY A 162 7.96 10.49 -11.81
N VAL A 163 8.32 11.46 -10.97
CA VAL A 163 7.80 11.59 -9.58
C VAL A 163 6.29 11.80 -9.56
N ASN A 164 5.75 12.60 -10.47
CA ASN A 164 4.30 12.88 -10.53
C ASN A 164 3.49 11.61 -10.87
N SER A 165 4.00 10.78 -11.79
CA SER A 165 3.38 9.50 -12.15
C SER A 165 3.41 8.51 -10.98
N ALA A 166 4.50 8.48 -10.20
CA ALA A 166 4.59 7.65 -8.99
C ALA A 166 3.63 8.11 -7.88
N ILE A 167 3.42 9.42 -7.70
CA ILE A 167 2.45 9.96 -6.74
C ILE A 167 1.04 9.56 -7.14
N VAL A 168 0.66 9.72 -8.41
CA VAL A 168 -0.68 9.33 -8.89
C VAL A 168 -0.90 7.82 -8.75
N ALA A 169 0.10 6.99 -9.06
CA ALA A 169 0.01 5.54 -8.86
C ALA A 169 -0.18 5.17 -7.38
N SER A 170 0.54 5.82 -6.46
CA SER A 170 0.40 5.56 -5.03
C SER A 170 -0.96 6.00 -4.49
N MET A 171 -1.49 7.15 -4.91
CA MET A 171 -2.87 7.56 -4.61
C MET A 171 -3.89 6.54 -5.12
N GLY A 172 -3.72 6.06 -6.36
CA GLY A 172 -4.57 5.02 -6.94
C GLY A 172 -4.58 3.73 -6.12
N PHE A 173 -3.43 3.29 -5.60
CA PHE A 173 -3.33 2.11 -4.74
C PHE A 173 -4.16 2.24 -3.46
N PHE A 174 -4.08 3.38 -2.76
CA PHE A 174 -4.87 3.63 -1.56
C PHE A 174 -6.37 3.71 -1.84
N ILE A 175 -6.75 4.29 -2.99
CA ILE A 175 -8.16 4.43 -3.36
C ILE A 175 -8.79 3.09 -3.73
N ILE A 176 -8.04 2.18 -4.35
CA ILE A 176 -8.49 0.79 -4.57
C ILE A 176 -8.73 0.07 -3.24
N TRP A 177 -7.86 0.27 -2.24
CA TRP A 177 -8.07 -0.29 -0.90
C TRP A 177 -9.34 0.23 -0.24
N ILE A 178 -9.62 1.53 -0.35
CA ILE A 178 -10.86 2.12 0.16
C ILE A 178 -12.07 1.59 -0.61
N CYS A 179 -11.96 1.43 -1.94
CA CYS A 179 -13.02 0.85 -2.77
C CYS A 179 -13.34 -0.60 -2.37
N TYR A 180 -12.32 -1.44 -2.19
CA TYR A 180 -12.49 -2.86 -1.90
C TYR A 180 -12.93 -3.12 -0.45
N PHE A 181 -12.31 -2.43 0.51
CA PHE A 181 -12.54 -2.66 1.93
C PHE A 181 -13.59 -1.71 2.52
N GLY A 182 -13.51 -0.42 2.20
CA GLY A 182 -14.37 0.62 2.76
C GLY A 182 -15.81 0.53 2.28
N VAL A 183 -16.03 0.37 0.98
CA VAL A 183 -17.39 0.37 0.41
C VAL A 183 -18.17 -0.88 0.79
N ASN A 184 -17.48 -2.02 0.93
CA ASN A 184 -18.09 -3.25 1.42
C ASN A 184 -18.42 -3.19 2.92
N LEU A 185 -17.70 -2.39 3.72
CA LEU A 185 -17.99 -2.17 5.15
C LEU A 185 -19.13 -1.19 5.40
N LEU A 186 -19.45 -0.32 4.44
CA LEU A 186 -20.52 0.66 4.58
C LEU A 186 -21.91 0.03 4.53
N GLY A 187 -22.08 -1.14 3.90
CA GLY A 187 -23.34 -1.91 3.90
C GLY A 187 -24.55 -1.21 3.27
N ILE A 188 -24.35 -0.04 2.65
CA ILE A 188 -25.39 0.82 2.08
C ILE A 188 -25.43 0.63 0.56
N GLY A 189 -26.64 0.52 0.01
CA GLY A 189 -26.90 0.36 -1.41
C GLY A 189 -27.49 -1.01 -1.75
N LEU A 190 -28.15 -1.08 -2.90
CA LEU A 190 -28.88 -2.26 -3.39
C LEU A 190 -27.95 -3.46 -3.71
N HIS A 191 -26.63 -3.27 -3.64
CA HIS A 191 -25.59 -4.28 -3.83
C HIS A 191 -25.05 -4.90 -2.51
N SER A 192 -25.67 -4.62 -1.37
CA SER A 192 -25.26 -5.15 -0.06
C SER A 192 -25.92 -6.51 0.19
N TYR A 193 -25.37 -7.59 -0.39
CA TYR A 193 -25.86 -8.96 -0.17
C TYR A 193 -25.09 -9.72 0.94
N GLY A 194 -24.06 -9.11 1.51
CA GLY A 194 -23.22 -9.70 2.54
C GLY A 194 -23.35 -8.98 3.88
N SER A 195 -24.45 -9.18 4.58
CA SER A 195 -24.50 -8.86 6.01
C SER A 195 -23.69 -9.93 6.74
N PHE A 196 -22.58 -9.53 7.37
CA PHE A 196 -21.93 -10.38 8.38
C PHE A 196 -22.86 -10.43 9.59
N ASN A 197 -23.64 -11.49 9.67
CA ASN A 197 -24.37 -11.89 10.87
C ASN A 197 -23.48 -12.81 11.70
#